data_AF-A0AAD5Y6A6-F1
#
_entry.id   AF-A0AAD5Y6A6-F1
#
_cell.length_a   1.000
_cell.length_b   1.000
_cell.length_c   1.000
_cell.angle_alpha   90.00
_cell.angle_beta   90.00
_cell.angle_gamma   90.00
#
_symmetry.space_group_name_H-M   'P 1'
#
loop_
_entity.id
_entity.type
_entity.pdbx_description
1 polymer ?
#
loop_
_entity_poly.entity_id
_entity_poly.type
_entity_poly.pdbx_seq_one_letter_code
_entity_poly.pdbx_strand_id
1 'polypeptide(L)'
;MLFLVSAVSAVSLYKRGIDCQGAPYCGILALEAGRGSGNYRQPTPMVHGLWAETGSFGNSQCAGGDINAPVSPASCYNDLSFQTNEWQKHGICGGTDPTTFFNQVCALSAGPLQKMATLRSQGYSIQQMASQFTGVFQAVSATDSIELYACAGSDLVWRLADVSEFSSVCNF
;
A
#
# COMPACT_ATOMS: atom_id res chain seq x y z
N MET A 1 -34.77 -5.39 -38.42
CA MET A 1 -34.70 -4.61 -37.18
C MET A 1 -33.82 -5.38 -36.20
N LEU A 2 -32.55 -4.97 -36.04
CA LEU A 2 -31.61 -5.59 -35.12
C LEU A 2 -31.53 -4.71 -33.87
N PHE A 3 -31.88 -5.25 -32.70
CA PHE A 3 -31.83 -4.53 -31.43
C PHE A 3 -30.37 -4.41 -30.97
N LEU A 4 -29.92 -3.17 -30.78
CA LEU A 4 -28.70 -2.82 -30.06
C LEU A 4 -28.92 -3.17 -28.58
N VAL A 5 -28.22 -4.19 -28.07
CA VAL A 5 -28.10 -4.38 -26.63
C VAL A 5 -26.97 -3.47 -26.17
N SER A 6 -27.34 -2.28 -25.67
CA SER A 6 -26.42 -1.37 -25.03
C SER A 6 -25.99 -1.98 -23.70
N ALA A 7 -24.74 -2.45 -23.61
CA ALA A 7 -24.16 -2.88 -22.36
C ALA A 7 -23.95 -1.64 -21.48
N VAL A 8 -24.85 -1.44 -20.51
CA VAL A 8 -24.65 -0.46 -19.45
C VAL A 8 -23.55 -1.02 -18.56
N SER A 9 -22.32 -0.48 -18.69
CA SER A 9 -21.24 -0.73 -17.74
C SER A 9 -21.73 -0.39 -16.34
N ALA A 10 -21.82 -1.40 -15.48
CA ALA A 10 -22.10 -1.20 -14.07
C ALA A 10 -20.97 -0.37 -13.46
N VAL A 11 -21.26 0.90 -13.19
CA VAL A 11 -20.41 1.73 -12.33
C VAL A 11 -20.54 1.16 -10.92
N SER A 12 -19.59 0.34 -10.49
CA SER A 12 -19.52 -0.12 -9.09
C SER A 12 -19.00 1.01 -8.20
N LEU A 13 -19.88 1.98 -7.92
CA LEU A 13 -19.72 2.95 -6.83
C LEU A 13 -20.02 2.23 -5.50
N TYR A 14 -19.07 1.43 -5.06
CA TYR A 14 -18.91 1.08 -3.67
C TYR A 14 -17.41 1.06 -3.46
N LYS A 15 -16.89 2.02 -2.68
CA LYS A 15 -15.55 1.91 -2.12
C LYS A 15 -15.61 0.77 -1.11
N ARG A 16 -15.64 -0.47 -1.61
CA ARG A 16 -15.63 -1.68 -0.80
C ARG A 16 -14.23 -1.72 -0.23
N GLY A 17 -14.14 -1.63 1.10
CA GLY A 17 -12.91 -1.91 1.80
C GLY A 17 -12.33 -3.26 1.41
N ILE A 18 -11.05 -3.48 1.71
CA ILE A 18 -10.36 -4.72 1.36
C ILE A 18 -10.94 -5.89 2.15
N ASP A 19 -11.22 -6.99 1.45
CA ASP A 19 -11.50 -8.28 2.05
C ASP A 19 -10.21 -9.11 2.10
N CYS A 20 -9.74 -9.42 3.29
CA CYS A 20 -8.52 -10.17 3.56
C CYS A 20 -8.62 -11.65 3.15
N GLN A 21 -9.76 -12.16 2.66
CA GLN A 21 -9.91 -13.55 2.20
C GLN A 21 -9.45 -14.60 3.24
N GLY A 22 -9.68 -14.30 4.53
CA GLY A 22 -9.26 -15.14 5.66
C GLY A 22 -7.91 -14.78 6.27
N ALA A 23 -7.08 -13.93 5.64
CA ALA A 23 -5.84 -13.47 6.23
C ALA A 23 -6.12 -12.69 7.52
N PRO A 24 -5.39 -12.93 8.62
CA PRO A 24 -5.55 -12.16 9.85
C PRO A 24 -5.36 -10.65 9.60
N TYR A 25 -4.38 -10.28 8.79
CA TYR A 25 -4.08 -8.90 8.45
C TYR A 25 -3.98 -8.71 6.94
N CYS A 26 -4.56 -7.62 6.44
CA CYS A 26 -4.36 -7.17 5.07
C CYS A 26 -4.40 -5.65 4.97
N GLY A 27 -3.87 -5.14 3.87
CA GLY A 27 -3.66 -3.71 3.74
C GLY A 27 -3.11 -3.28 2.40
N ILE A 28 -2.70 -2.02 2.35
CA ILE A 28 -2.13 -1.37 1.17
C ILE A 28 -0.74 -0.85 1.47
N LEU A 29 0.24 -1.24 0.66
CA LEU A 29 1.51 -0.53 0.55
C LEU A 29 1.37 0.58 -0.49
N ALA A 30 1.42 1.83 -0.04
CA ALA A 30 1.35 3.02 -0.88
C ALA A 30 2.75 3.56 -1.19
N LEU A 31 3.06 3.66 -2.49
CA LEU A 31 4.35 4.09 -3.01
C LEU A 31 4.16 5.28 -3.95
N GLU A 32 4.90 6.35 -3.72
CA GLU A 32 4.85 7.56 -4.54
C GLU A 32 5.93 7.52 -5.61
N ALA A 33 5.57 7.81 -6.86
CA ALA A 33 6.56 8.04 -7.91
C ALA A 33 7.25 9.40 -7.76
N GLY A 34 6.73 10.29 -6.92
CA GLY A 34 7.35 11.56 -6.55
C GLY A 34 7.15 12.69 -7.56
N ARG A 35 6.22 12.56 -8.53
CA ARG A 35 5.87 13.67 -9.45
C ARG A 35 4.59 14.39 -9.06
N GLY A 36 3.93 13.97 -7.97
CA GLY A 36 2.77 14.65 -7.41
C GLY A 36 3.06 16.09 -7.01
N SER A 37 2.05 16.80 -6.52
CA SER A 37 2.16 18.20 -6.08
C SER A 37 2.40 18.30 -4.57
N GLY A 38 2.93 19.44 -4.09
CA GLY A 38 3.14 19.68 -2.66
C GLY A 38 3.99 18.60 -2.00
N ASN A 39 3.46 17.99 -0.92
CA ASN A 39 4.16 16.95 -0.15
C ASN A 39 4.43 15.66 -0.94
N TYR A 40 3.70 15.43 -2.05
CA TYR A 40 3.86 14.28 -2.95
C TYR A 40 4.95 14.49 -4.01
N ARG A 41 5.62 15.66 -4.01
CA ARG A 41 6.70 15.99 -4.94
C ARG A 41 8.04 15.61 -4.33
N GLN A 42 8.72 14.65 -4.95
CA GLN A 42 9.95 14.07 -4.41
C GLN A 42 11.01 13.85 -5.51
N PRO A 43 12.30 14.01 -5.20
CA PRO A 43 13.37 13.84 -6.18
C PRO A 43 13.43 12.41 -6.74
N THR A 44 13.03 11.42 -5.95
CA THR A 44 12.96 10.00 -6.30
C THR A 44 11.63 9.40 -5.83
N PRO A 45 11.22 8.22 -6.34
CA PRO A 45 10.14 7.47 -5.73
C PRO A 45 10.41 7.18 -4.25
N MET A 46 9.36 7.17 -3.42
CA MET A 46 9.49 6.92 -1.98
C MET A 46 8.27 6.21 -1.40
N VAL A 47 8.42 5.71 -0.18
CA VAL A 47 7.33 5.12 0.60
C VAL A 47 6.41 6.24 1.08
N HIS A 48 5.11 6.06 0.92
CA HIS A 48 4.13 6.80 1.70
C HIS A 48 3.88 6.07 3.02
N GLY A 49 3.32 4.85 2.93
CA GLY A 49 3.02 4.05 4.11
C GLY A 49 2.52 2.65 3.78
N LEU A 50 2.38 1.84 4.83
CA LEU A 50 1.67 0.58 4.81
C LEU A 50 0.46 0.70 5.72
N TRP A 51 -0.72 0.48 5.17
CA TRP A 51 -1.98 0.76 5.85
C TRP A 51 -2.76 -0.52 6.06
N ALA A 52 -2.89 -0.96 7.31
CA ALA A 52 -3.81 -2.04 7.64
C ALA A 52 -5.24 -1.55 7.41
N GLU A 53 -5.97 -2.22 6.53
CA GLU A 53 -7.28 -1.78 6.06
C GLU A 53 -8.36 -2.32 7.00
N THR A 54 -8.60 -1.58 8.09
CA THR A 54 -9.52 -1.93 9.18
C THR A 54 -10.83 -1.14 9.10
N GLY A 55 -11.88 -1.63 9.77
CA GLY A 55 -13.14 -0.89 9.94
C GLY A 55 -13.85 -0.59 8.62
N SER A 56 -14.06 0.70 8.30
CA SER A 56 -14.69 1.10 7.03
C SER A 56 -13.82 0.84 5.80
N PHE A 57 -12.52 0.58 6.01
CA PHE A 57 -11.52 0.39 4.97
C PHE A 57 -11.27 -1.09 4.65
N GLY A 58 -11.73 -2.02 5.50
CA GLY A 58 -11.61 -3.45 5.25
C GLY A 58 -11.87 -4.29 6.51
N ASN A 59 -11.65 -5.60 6.39
CA ASN A 59 -11.82 -6.56 7.49
C ASN A 59 -10.50 -7.04 8.11
N SER A 60 -9.39 -6.31 7.89
CA SER A 60 -8.13 -6.60 8.59
C SER A 60 -8.31 -6.49 10.10
N GLN A 61 -7.67 -7.39 10.84
CA GLN A 61 -7.49 -7.21 12.27
C GLN A 61 -6.58 -6.01 12.53
N CYS A 62 -6.69 -5.44 13.73
CA CYS A 62 -5.76 -4.42 14.22
C CYS A 62 -4.78 -5.10 15.19
N ALA A 63 -3.48 -5.01 14.91
CA ALA A 63 -2.43 -5.60 15.75
C ALA A 63 -2.36 -4.94 17.15
N GLY A 64 -2.82 -3.70 17.28
CA GLY A 64 -2.87 -2.97 18.55
C GLY A 64 -1.48 -2.66 19.11
N GLY A 65 -0.55 -2.26 18.24
CA GLY A 65 0.84 -1.98 18.61
C GLY A 65 1.04 -0.80 19.55
N ASP A 66 2.31 -0.58 19.87
CA ASP A 66 2.74 0.47 20.79
C ASP A 66 2.19 1.85 20.39
N ILE A 67 1.60 2.55 21.36
CA ILE A 67 1.11 3.92 21.19
C ILE A 67 2.27 4.93 21.04
N ASN A 68 3.48 4.55 21.42
CA ASN A 68 4.66 5.40 21.33
C ASN A 68 5.09 5.60 19.86
N ALA A 69 5.54 6.81 19.56
CA ALA A 69 6.05 7.16 18.24
C ALA A 69 7.46 6.59 17.99
N PRO A 70 7.85 6.37 16.72
CA PRO A 70 9.26 6.14 16.38
C PRO A 70 10.12 7.32 16.84
N VAL A 71 11.33 7.02 17.32
CA VAL A 71 12.28 8.03 17.83
C VAL A 71 13.35 8.47 16.82
N SER A 72 13.41 7.78 15.68
CA SER A 72 14.35 8.05 14.60
C SER A 72 13.77 7.60 13.25
N PRO A 73 14.11 8.27 12.15
CA PRO A 73 13.61 7.89 10.84
C PRO A 73 14.13 6.52 10.43
N ALA A 74 13.25 5.65 9.93
CA ALA A 74 13.62 4.41 9.29
C ALA A 74 14.30 4.69 7.94
N SER A 75 15.07 3.75 7.41
CA SER A 75 15.96 3.99 6.26
C SER A 75 15.25 4.43 4.96
N CYS A 76 13.97 4.13 4.82
CA CYS A 76 13.14 4.54 3.67
C CYS A 76 12.32 5.82 3.92
N TYR A 77 12.44 6.43 5.11
CA TYR A 77 11.81 7.69 5.48
C TYR A 77 12.89 8.75 5.68
N ASN A 78 12.63 9.98 5.22
CA ASN A 78 13.52 11.13 5.41
C ASN A 78 12.96 12.15 6.41
N ASP A 79 11.72 11.97 6.87
CA ASP A 79 11.03 12.87 7.78
C ASP A 79 10.40 12.08 8.94
N LEU A 80 10.88 12.34 10.15
CA LEU A 80 10.40 11.65 11.36
C LEU A 80 8.96 12.04 11.72
N SER A 81 8.54 13.27 11.42
CA SER A 81 7.18 13.72 11.72
C SER A 81 6.15 13.02 10.84
N PHE A 82 6.49 12.81 9.56
CA PHE A 82 5.70 12.05 8.62
C PHE A 82 5.64 10.57 9.02
N GLN A 83 6.77 9.95 9.31
CA GLN A 83 6.79 8.56 9.81
C GLN A 83 5.98 8.40 11.11
N THR A 84 6.03 9.38 12.00
CA THR A 84 5.22 9.39 13.23
C THR A 84 3.71 9.47 12.91
N ASN A 85 3.32 10.31 11.96
CA ASN A 85 1.94 10.38 11.47
C ASN A 85 1.49 9.04 10.87
N GLU A 86 2.33 8.40 10.05
CA GLU A 86 2.02 7.08 9.48
C GLU A 86 1.86 6.01 10.56
N TRP A 87 2.70 6.03 11.59
CA TRP A 87 2.55 5.11 12.72
C TRP A 87 1.21 5.31 13.44
N GLN A 88 0.92 6.54 13.85
CA GLN A 88 -0.26 6.87 14.66
C GLN A 88 -1.57 6.59 13.92
N LYS A 89 -1.61 6.79 12.60
CA LYS A 89 -2.81 6.59 11.79
C LYS A 89 -2.97 5.16 11.28
N HIS A 90 -1.86 4.50 10.96
CA HIS A 90 -1.88 3.28 10.16
C HIS A 90 -1.06 2.16 10.80
N GLY A 91 0.17 2.47 11.22
CA GLY A 91 1.13 1.49 11.73
C GLY A 91 0.70 0.78 13.02
N ILE A 92 -0.02 1.44 13.93
CA ILE A 92 -0.53 0.83 15.17
C ILE A 92 -1.39 -0.41 14.90
N CYS A 93 -2.18 -0.41 13.82
CA CYS A 93 -2.93 -1.60 13.43
C CYS A 93 -2.14 -2.56 12.55
N GLY A 94 -1.00 -2.14 12.03
CA GLY A 94 -0.13 -2.94 11.17
C GLY A 94 0.97 -3.72 11.89
N GLY A 95 1.39 -3.34 13.09
CA GLY A 95 2.44 -4.04 13.81
C GLY A 95 2.39 -3.79 15.31
N THR A 96 3.26 -4.46 16.07
CA THR A 96 3.34 -4.32 17.53
C THR A 96 4.38 -3.32 18.00
N ASP A 97 5.46 -3.15 17.22
CA ASP A 97 6.58 -2.25 17.51
C ASP A 97 6.90 -1.41 16.26
N PRO A 98 7.03 -0.07 16.38
CA PRO A 98 7.27 0.81 15.24
C PRO A 98 8.58 0.50 14.52
N THR A 99 9.64 0.14 15.23
CA THR A 99 10.95 -0.13 14.61
C THR A 99 10.88 -1.34 13.68
N THR A 100 10.33 -2.43 14.19
CA THR A 100 10.12 -3.69 13.45
C THR A 100 9.17 -3.47 12.28
N PHE A 101 8.07 -2.75 12.49
CA PHE A 101 7.11 -2.43 11.45
C PHE A 101 7.75 -1.65 10.30
N PHE A 102 8.44 -0.54 10.58
CA PHE A 102 9.04 0.27 9.52
C PHE A 102 10.22 -0.42 8.82
N ASN A 103 10.96 -1.29 9.53
CA ASN A 103 11.95 -2.15 8.87
C ASN A 103 11.30 -3.07 7.82
N GLN A 104 10.13 -3.66 8.13
CA GLN A 104 9.37 -4.44 7.16
C GLN A 104 8.85 -3.57 6.00
N VAL A 105 8.29 -2.39 6.29
CA VAL A 105 7.83 -1.46 5.26
C VAL A 105 8.96 -1.10 4.29
N CYS A 106 10.15 -0.78 4.81
CA CYS A 106 11.30 -0.46 3.97
C CYS A 106 11.75 -1.68 3.14
N ALA A 107 11.77 -2.89 3.73
CA ALA A 107 12.14 -4.11 3.02
C ALA A 107 11.16 -4.44 1.88
N LEU A 108 9.85 -4.34 2.13
CA LEU A 108 8.79 -4.57 1.14
C LEU A 108 8.84 -3.55 0.00
N SER A 109 9.19 -2.31 0.32
CA SER A 109 9.19 -1.20 -0.63
C SER A 109 10.41 -1.18 -1.54
N ALA A 110 11.55 -1.77 -1.13
CA ALA A 110 12.82 -1.61 -1.82
C ALA A 110 12.76 -2.04 -3.30
N GLY A 111 12.27 -3.24 -3.59
CA GLY A 111 12.13 -3.75 -4.95
C GLY A 111 11.16 -2.92 -5.81
N PRO A 112 9.92 -2.68 -5.34
CA PRO A 112 8.97 -1.83 -6.03
C PRO A 112 9.48 -0.40 -6.32
N LEU A 113 10.13 0.25 -5.35
CA LEU A 113 10.67 1.60 -5.52
C LEU A 113 11.81 1.63 -6.55
N GLN A 114 12.69 0.63 -6.55
CA GLN A 114 13.72 0.51 -7.59
C GLN A 114 13.09 0.42 -8.99
N LYS A 115 12.05 -0.42 -9.14
CA LYS A 115 11.32 -0.56 -10.40
C LYS A 115 10.62 0.74 -10.80
N MET A 116 9.96 1.42 -9.86
CA MET A 116 9.33 2.72 -10.10
C MET A 116 10.37 3.77 -10.53
N ALA A 117 11.58 3.75 -9.97
CA ALA A 117 12.64 4.68 -10.36
C ALA A 117 13.07 4.47 -11.81
N THR A 118 13.22 3.22 -12.24
CA THR A 118 13.49 2.88 -13.66
C THR A 118 12.36 3.31 -14.58
N LEU A 119 11.10 3.03 -14.23
CA LEU A 119 9.97 3.40 -15.07
C LEU A 119 9.76 4.92 -15.13
N ARG A 120 10.03 5.63 -14.01
CA ARG A 120 10.01 7.09 -13.95
C ARG A 120 11.04 7.70 -14.89
N SER A 121 12.28 7.19 -14.91
CA SER A 121 13.33 7.71 -15.81
C SER A 121 13.03 7.45 -17.29
N GLN A 122 12.21 6.44 -17.59
CA GLN A 122 11.69 6.15 -18.93
C GLN A 122 10.46 6.99 -19.31
N GLY A 123 9.97 7.85 -18.41
CA GLY A 123 8.85 8.76 -18.67
C GLY A 123 7.46 8.12 -18.54
N TYR A 124 7.34 6.92 -17.95
CA TYR A 124 6.04 6.24 -17.81
C TYR A 124 5.09 7.05 -16.92
N SER A 125 3.81 7.19 -17.29
CA SER A 125 2.76 7.71 -16.40
C SER A 125 2.49 6.74 -15.24
N ILE A 126 1.80 7.16 -14.18
CA ILE A 126 1.52 6.27 -13.04
C ILE A 126 0.69 5.05 -13.46
N GLN A 127 -0.23 5.19 -14.40
CA GLN A 127 -1.01 4.08 -14.96
C GLN A 127 -0.12 3.11 -15.74
N GLN A 128 0.81 3.63 -16.53
CA GLN A 128 1.77 2.80 -17.26
C GLN A 128 2.74 2.11 -16.31
N MET A 129 3.12 2.74 -15.19
CA MET A 129 3.93 2.08 -14.17
C MET A 129 3.15 0.95 -13.51
N ALA A 130 1.92 1.22 -13.07
CA ALA A 130 1.06 0.24 -12.40
C ALA A 130 0.82 -1.02 -13.25
N SER A 131 0.69 -0.91 -14.57
CA SER A 131 0.57 -2.08 -15.46
C SER A 131 1.79 -3.00 -15.48
N GLN A 132 2.91 -2.57 -14.88
CA GLN A 132 4.11 -3.39 -14.70
C GLN A 132 4.13 -4.16 -13.38
N PHE A 133 3.16 -3.96 -12.49
CA PHE A 133 3.09 -4.63 -11.18
C PHE A 133 1.97 -5.67 -11.13
N THR A 134 2.17 -6.72 -10.36
CA THR A 134 1.11 -7.63 -9.90
C THR A 134 0.58 -7.14 -8.55
N GLY A 135 -0.63 -7.55 -8.18
CA GLY A 135 -1.22 -7.18 -6.88
C GLY A 135 -1.47 -5.68 -6.73
N VAL A 136 -1.77 -4.96 -7.82
CA VAL A 136 -2.12 -3.54 -7.78
C VAL A 136 -3.54 -3.39 -7.28
N PHE A 137 -3.73 -2.68 -6.18
CA PHE A 137 -5.04 -2.21 -5.75
C PHE A 137 -5.51 -1.07 -6.64
N GLN A 138 -4.67 -0.03 -6.79
CA GLN A 138 -4.95 1.08 -7.70
C GLN A 138 -3.70 1.91 -8.03
N ALA A 139 -3.84 2.76 -9.04
CA ALA A 139 -2.90 3.85 -9.35
C ALA A 139 -3.61 5.19 -9.14
N VAL A 140 -3.05 6.06 -8.30
CA VAL A 140 -3.67 7.31 -7.88
C VAL A 140 -2.98 8.49 -8.55
N SER A 141 -3.61 9.05 -9.60
CA SER A 141 -3.05 10.20 -10.34
C SER A 141 -2.84 11.46 -9.49
N ALA A 142 -3.70 11.69 -8.50
CA ALA A 142 -3.67 12.91 -7.70
C ALA A 142 -2.38 13.04 -6.87
N THR A 143 -1.85 11.90 -6.42
CA THR A 143 -0.62 11.80 -5.62
C THR A 143 0.55 11.19 -6.41
N ASP A 144 0.31 10.78 -7.67
CA ASP A 144 1.26 10.03 -8.50
C ASP A 144 1.77 8.77 -7.77
N SER A 145 0.84 7.98 -7.23
CA SER A 145 1.14 6.81 -6.38
C SER A 145 0.64 5.49 -6.98
N ILE A 146 1.32 4.40 -6.65
CA ILE A 146 0.84 3.02 -6.84
C ILE A 146 0.52 2.47 -5.45
N GLU A 147 -0.66 1.86 -5.32
CA GLU A 147 -1.10 1.16 -4.13
C GLU A 147 -1.12 -0.34 -4.41
N LEU A 148 -0.32 -1.10 -3.66
CA LEU A 148 -0.17 -2.55 -3.80
C LEU A 148 -0.85 -3.26 -2.63
N TYR A 149 -1.54 -4.35 -2.92
CA TYR A 149 -2.07 -5.23 -1.89
C TYR A 149 -0.95 -5.86 -1.06
N ALA A 150 -1.18 -5.94 0.25
CA ALA A 150 -0.32 -6.60 1.20
C ALA A 150 -1.14 -7.42 2.19
N CYS A 151 -0.56 -8.50 2.70
CA CYS A 151 -1.13 -9.30 3.78
C CYS A 151 -0.08 -9.70 4.82
N ALA A 152 -0.53 -10.13 6.00
CA ALA A 152 0.28 -10.80 7.00
C ALA A 152 -0.53 -11.91 7.69
N GLY A 153 0.16 -12.99 8.07
CA GLY A 153 -0.40 -14.03 8.93
C GLY A 153 -0.39 -13.60 10.40
N SER A 154 -0.67 -14.54 11.31
CA SER A 154 -0.55 -14.30 12.76
C SER A 154 0.89 -13.99 13.21
N ASP A 155 1.88 -14.17 12.33
CA ASP A 155 3.28 -13.81 12.53
C ASP A 155 3.54 -12.30 12.37
N LEU A 156 2.57 -11.51 11.89
CA LEU A 156 2.71 -10.09 11.57
C LEU A 156 3.88 -9.79 10.61
N VAL A 157 4.23 -10.77 9.76
CA VAL A 157 5.19 -10.60 8.68
C VAL A 157 4.44 -10.18 7.43
N TRP A 158 4.59 -8.92 7.04
CA TRP A 158 3.92 -8.36 5.88
C TRP A 158 4.57 -8.84 4.58
N ARG A 159 3.73 -9.13 3.58
CA ARG A 159 4.11 -9.65 2.27
C ARG A 159 3.26 -8.96 1.20
N LEU A 160 3.84 -8.70 0.03
CA LEU A 160 3.09 -8.24 -1.15
C LEU A 160 2.50 -9.45 -1.86
N ALA A 161 1.20 -9.40 -2.15
CA ALA A 161 0.47 -10.47 -2.83
C ALA A 161 -0.80 -9.91 -3.45
N ASP A 162 -1.30 -10.51 -4.53
CA ASP A 162 -2.68 -10.26 -4.93
C ASP A 162 -3.65 -10.84 -3.90
N VAL A 163 -4.85 -10.26 -3.75
CA VAL A 163 -5.87 -10.74 -2.81
C VAL A 163 -6.19 -12.23 -3.03
N SER A 164 -6.17 -12.69 -4.29
CA SER A 164 -6.40 -14.09 -4.64
C SER A 164 -5.28 -15.05 -4.16
N GLU A 165 -4.11 -14.53 -3.81
CA GLU A 165 -2.93 -15.29 -3.41
C GLU A 165 -2.68 -15.27 -1.89
N PHE A 166 -3.45 -14.47 -1.15
CA PHE A 166 -3.26 -14.25 0.29
C PHE A 166 -3.10 -15.56 1.07
N SER A 167 -3.97 -16.55 0.85
CA SER A 167 -3.92 -17.84 1.58
C SER A 167 -2.60 -18.59 1.39
N SER A 168 -1.98 -18.47 0.21
CA SER A 168 -0.72 -19.14 -0.11
C SER A 168 0.52 -18.34 0.29
N VAL A 169 0.46 -17.01 0.25
CA VAL A 169 1.61 -16.15 0.52
C VAL A 169 1.74 -15.84 2.01
N CYS A 170 0.61 -15.58 2.67
CA CYS A 170 0.58 -15.16 4.07
C CYS A 170 0.33 -16.31 5.05
N ASN A 171 0.25 -17.56 4.55
CA ASN A 171 0.24 -18.81 5.31
C ASN A 171 -0.64 -18.74 6.57
N PHE A 172 -1.94 -18.57 6.36
CA PHE A 172 -2.95 -18.49 7.41
C PHE A 172 -3.99 -19.60 7.28
#